data_AF-A0A939DQT1-F1
#
_entry.id   AF-A0A939DQT1-F1
#
_cell.length_a   1.000
_cell.length_b   1.000
_cell.length_c   1.000
_cell.angle_alpha   90.00
_cell.angle_beta   90.00
_cell.angle_gamma   90.00
#
_symmetry.space_group_name_H-M   'P 1'
#
loop_
_entity.id
_entity.type
_entity.pdbx_description
1 polymer ?
#
loop_
_entity_poly.entity_id
_entity_poly.type
_entity_poly.pdbx_seq_one_letter_code
_entity_poly.pdbx_strand_id
1 'polypeptide(L)'
;MSWMVILTQVILPLVLLAWVALCPAGGWLARALQLLSVSVVLLAIGLVFLWVVPPFWMPWAYGLILLIIVVTRLIRKGFPGPGLWRTSTVNSAVILVVAVLGLPGGYLIGQAVTGRILPDETVVDIASPLPSGHYLIAHGGSSPVVNAHLKTLDQAVERFRPWRGQSKALDIFKITPFGFHKTGWQPSNPARYRTFGVPVLSPCNGEVALLADGIRDMTVPQMDRDHMAGNYVAIDCGDFFVILAHLRQGSIVVETADKVKTGDLLGQMGNSGNSSQPHLHLHAQKGLPLDAPLSGEPVWLTINNRFLVRNNRLQVVY
;
A
#
# COMPACT_ATOMS: atom_id res chain seq x y z
N MET A 1 13.27 -10.08 1.43
CA MET A 1 12.26 -9.02 1.72
C MET A 1 11.84 -8.94 3.18
N SER A 2 11.55 -10.05 3.87
CA SER A 2 11.06 -10.05 5.27
C SER A 2 12.01 -9.43 6.31
N TRP A 3 13.31 -9.71 6.23
CA TRP A 3 14.27 -9.18 7.21
C TRP A 3 14.47 -7.66 7.14
N MET A 4 14.52 -7.10 5.94
CA MET A 4 14.59 -5.64 5.77
C MET A 4 13.37 -4.96 6.40
N VAL A 5 12.18 -5.56 6.24
CA VAL A 5 10.95 -5.08 6.86
C VAL A 5 11.02 -5.12 8.38
N ILE A 6 11.53 -6.20 8.99
CA ILE A 6 11.72 -6.26 10.45
C ILE A 6 12.75 -5.23 10.93
N LEU A 7 13.86 -5.08 10.21
CA LEU A 7 14.91 -4.12 10.56
C LEU A 7 14.36 -2.69 10.55
N THR A 8 13.64 -2.29 9.50
CA THR A 8 13.18 -0.91 9.31
C THR A 8 11.86 -0.59 9.99
N GLN A 9 10.93 -1.53 10.11
CA GLN A 9 9.59 -1.29 10.66
C GLN A 9 9.41 -1.76 12.10
N VAL A 10 10.35 -2.53 12.65
CA VAL A 10 10.31 -3.02 14.05
C VAL A 10 11.54 -2.60 14.83
N ILE A 11 12.72 -3.07 14.44
CA ILE A 11 13.95 -2.87 15.22
C ILE A 11 14.32 -1.38 15.26
N LEU A 12 14.36 -0.70 14.11
CA LEU A 12 14.73 0.72 14.05
C LEU A 12 13.79 1.62 14.89
N PRO A 13 12.45 1.55 14.77
CA PRO A 13 11.55 2.30 15.63
C PRO A 13 11.78 2.06 17.12
N LEU A 14 11.93 0.80 17.54
CA LEU A 14 12.14 0.47 18.94
C LEU A 14 13.48 0.99 19.47
N VAL A 15 14.55 0.92 18.66
CA VAL A 15 15.87 1.49 19.02
C VAL A 15 15.79 3.01 19.17
N LEU A 16 15.09 3.71 18.27
CA LEU A 16 14.92 5.17 18.36
C LEU A 16 14.10 5.57 19.60
N LEU A 17 13.03 4.83 19.91
CA LEU A 17 12.21 5.06 21.10
C LEU A 17 13.01 4.80 22.39
N ALA A 18 13.76 3.69 22.45
CA ALA A 18 14.64 3.38 23.57
C ALA A 18 15.72 4.45 23.75
N TRP A 19 16.30 4.94 22.65
CA TRP A 19 17.30 6.02 22.67
C TRP A 19 16.75 7.32 23.27
N VAL A 20 15.54 7.75 22.88
CA VAL A 20 14.88 8.94 23.48
C VAL A 20 14.57 8.73 24.96
N ALA A 21 14.14 7.52 25.35
CA ALA A 21 13.81 7.22 26.74
C ALA A 21 15.05 7.23 27.65
N LEU A 22 16.10 6.51 27.24
CA LEU A 22 17.27 6.20 28.05
C LEU A 22 18.37 7.26 27.95
N CYS A 23 18.57 7.86 26.76
CA CYS A 23 19.66 8.79 26.47
C CYS A 23 19.14 10.16 25.98
N PRO A 24 18.34 10.85 26.82
CA PRO A 24 17.80 12.16 26.48
C PRO A 24 18.90 13.22 26.36
N ALA A 25 18.81 14.11 25.37
CA ALA A 25 19.60 15.33 25.40
C ALA A 25 19.18 16.19 26.60
N GLY A 26 20.12 16.80 27.32
CA GLY A 26 19.87 17.59 28.52
C GLY A 26 19.54 19.07 28.26
N GLY A 27 20.01 19.65 27.15
CA GLY A 27 19.72 21.02 26.72
C GLY A 27 18.43 21.10 25.91
N TRP A 28 17.76 22.26 25.91
CA TRP A 28 16.44 22.38 25.31
C TRP A 28 16.45 22.23 23.78
N LEU A 29 17.42 22.85 23.09
CA LEU A 29 17.53 22.77 21.63
C LEU A 29 17.95 21.37 21.19
N ALA A 30 18.94 20.77 21.87
CA ALA A 30 19.36 19.40 21.60
C ALA A 30 18.21 18.39 21.82
N ARG A 31 17.37 18.60 22.85
CA ARG A 31 16.20 17.74 23.11
C ARG A 31 15.09 17.95 22.09
N ALA A 32 14.80 19.20 21.72
CA ALA A 32 13.85 19.50 20.67
C ALA A 32 14.26 18.85 19.36
N LEU A 33 15.54 18.97 18.97
CA LEU A 33 16.06 18.35 17.76
C LEU A 33 16.00 16.82 17.84
N GLN A 34 16.43 16.21 18.94
CA GLN A 34 16.33 14.75 19.14
C GLN A 34 14.88 14.25 18.96
N LEU A 35 13.92 14.91 19.61
CA LEU A 35 12.50 14.54 19.53
C LEU A 35 11.95 14.75 18.12
N LEU A 36 12.28 15.88 17.49
CA LEU A 36 11.85 16.18 16.12
C LEU A 36 12.38 15.15 15.14
N SER A 37 13.68 14.85 15.18
CA SER A 37 14.30 13.90 14.25
C SER A 37 13.72 12.50 14.41
N VAL A 38 13.53 12.02 15.64
CA VAL A 38 12.86 10.71 15.88
C VAL A 38 11.42 10.73 15.39
N SER A 39 10.67 11.80 15.66
CA SER A 39 9.28 11.93 15.21
C SER A 39 9.17 11.93 13.69
N VAL A 40 10.04 12.65 12.99
CA VAL A 40 10.11 12.68 11.52
C VAL A 40 10.42 11.29 10.97
N VAL A 41 11.39 10.57 11.54
CA VAL A 41 11.71 9.21 11.09
C VAL A 41 10.53 8.25 11.31
N LEU A 42 9.92 8.26 12.50
CA LEU A 42 8.77 7.41 12.80
C LEU A 42 7.56 7.73 11.90
N LEU A 43 7.30 9.01 11.64
CA LEU A 43 6.22 9.46 10.78
C LEU A 43 6.48 9.07 9.31
N ALA A 44 7.70 9.25 8.82
CA ALA A 44 8.09 8.83 7.47
C ALA A 44 7.92 7.31 7.31
N ILE A 45 8.40 6.52 8.28
CA ILE A 45 8.23 5.07 8.27
C ILE A 45 6.72 4.70 8.27
N GLY A 46 5.93 5.36 9.13
CA GLY A 46 4.49 5.13 9.26
C GLY A 46 3.69 5.43 7.99
N LEU A 47 4.02 6.51 7.27
CA LEU A 47 3.26 6.97 6.11
C LEU A 47 3.70 6.32 4.79
N VAL A 48 5.00 6.01 4.63
CA VAL A 48 5.57 5.56 3.35
C VAL A 48 5.48 4.04 3.21
N PHE A 49 5.84 3.30 4.26
CA PHE A 49 5.91 1.85 4.16
C PHE A 49 4.55 1.18 4.26
N LEU A 50 4.47 -0.03 3.71
CA LEU A 50 3.31 -0.89 3.77
C LEU A 50 3.29 -1.72 5.07
N TRP A 51 2.15 -1.70 5.78
CA TRP A 51 1.97 -2.36 7.08
C TRP A 51 1.14 -3.65 6.99
N VAL A 52 1.72 -4.64 6.31
CA VAL A 52 1.13 -5.99 6.15
C VAL A 52 1.90 -7.08 6.88
N VAL A 53 3.18 -6.84 7.21
CA VAL A 53 4.01 -7.77 7.97
C VAL A 53 3.88 -7.44 9.46
N PRO A 54 4.36 -6.30 9.97
CA PRO A 54 3.77 -5.74 11.16
C PRO A 54 2.36 -5.20 10.83
N PRO A 55 1.40 -5.33 11.75
CA PRO A 55 0.04 -4.84 11.54
C PRO A 55 -0.03 -3.33 11.33
N PHE A 56 -1.09 -2.88 10.62
CA PHE A 56 -1.38 -1.47 10.33
C PHE A 56 -1.42 -0.54 11.56
N TRP A 57 -1.64 -1.09 12.77
CA TRP A 57 -1.74 -0.30 13.99
C TRP A 57 -0.38 0.02 14.62
N MET A 58 0.70 -0.63 14.19
CA MET A 58 2.02 -0.50 14.82
C MET A 58 2.62 0.93 14.79
N PRO A 59 2.46 1.74 13.72
CA PRO A 59 2.88 3.15 13.72
C PRO A 59 2.25 3.97 14.85
N TRP A 60 0.97 3.72 15.12
CA TRP A 60 0.22 4.41 16.16
C TRP A 60 0.70 3.99 17.55
N ALA A 61 1.06 2.72 17.72
CA ALA A 61 1.69 2.23 18.94
C ALA A 61 3.04 2.93 19.19
N TYR A 62 3.87 3.12 18.16
CA TYR A 62 5.13 3.88 18.30
C TYR A 62 4.89 5.34 18.69
N GLY A 63 3.92 6.00 18.07
CA GLY A 63 3.52 7.36 18.44
C GLY A 63 3.05 7.45 19.90
N LEU A 64 2.24 6.48 20.34
CA LEU A 64 1.78 6.39 21.73
C LEU A 64 2.93 6.17 22.71
N ILE A 65 3.87 5.27 22.40
CA ILE A 65 5.06 5.03 23.22
C ILE A 65 5.90 6.31 23.32
N LEU A 66 6.15 7.00 22.20
CA LEU A 66 6.88 8.27 22.21
C LEU A 66 6.18 9.31 23.08
N LEU A 67 4.85 9.43 22.96
CA LEU A 67 4.05 10.33 23.78
C LEU A 67 4.18 9.99 25.28
N ILE A 68 4.06 8.70 25.65
CA ILE A 68 4.23 8.24 27.04
C ILE A 68 5.63 8.58 27.55
N ILE A 69 6.69 8.37 26.76
CA ILE A 69 8.07 8.72 27.12
C ILE A 69 8.18 10.22 27.40
N VAL A 70 7.65 11.07 26.52
CA VAL A 70 7.71 12.53 26.64
C VAL A 70 6.92 13.00 27.87
N VAL A 71 5.67 12.58 28.01
CA VAL A 71 4.77 12.98 29.11
C VAL A 71 5.32 12.54 30.47
N THR A 72 5.71 11.27 30.61
CA THR A 72 6.26 10.73 31.87
C THR A 72 7.50 11.51 32.30
N ARG A 73 8.33 11.89 31.33
CA ARG A 73 9.55 12.67 31.59
C ARG A 73 9.24 14.11 31.99
N LEU A 74 8.30 14.77 31.32
CA LEU A 74 7.85 16.11 31.70
C LEU A 74 7.28 16.13 33.11
N ILE A 75 6.49 15.13 33.49
CA ILE A 75 5.94 15.00 34.85
C ILE A 75 7.04 14.77 35.89
N ARG A 76 7.99 13.86 35.63
CA ARG A 76 9.01 13.46 36.62
C ARG A 76 10.20 14.40 36.74
N LYS A 77 10.59 15.05 35.65
CA LYS A 77 11.84 15.84 35.57
C LYS A 77 11.63 17.29 35.10
N GLY A 78 10.39 17.67 34.78
CA GLY A 78 10.09 18.99 34.24
C GLY A 78 10.70 19.23 32.86
N PHE A 79 10.74 20.50 32.47
CA PHE A 79 11.39 20.95 31.24
C PHE A 79 12.91 20.82 31.32
N PRO A 80 13.61 20.63 30.18
CA PRO A 80 15.07 20.72 30.16
C PRO A 80 15.53 22.06 30.78
N GLY A 81 16.48 21.98 31.72
CA GLY A 81 17.07 23.17 32.34
C GLY A 81 17.82 24.06 31.32
N PRO A 82 18.24 25.26 31.75
CA PRO A 82 18.85 26.26 30.87
C PRO A 82 20.11 25.70 30.17
N GLY A 83 20.29 26.08 28.90
CA GLY A 83 21.38 25.62 28.03
C GLY A 83 20.88 25.06 26.69
N LEU A 84 21.39 25.63 25.59
CA LEU A 84 21.03 25.24 24.23
C LEU A 84 21.37 23.76 23.97
N TRP A 85 22.64 23.40 24.21
CA TRP A 85 23.20 22.13 23.79
C TRP A 85 23.98 21.45 24.92
N ARG A 86 23.27 20.76 25.82
CA ARG A 86 23.85 19.96 26.91
C ARG A 86 23.61 18.48 26.67
N THR A 87 24.57 17.77 26.12
CA THR A 87 24.50 16.31 25.87
C THR A 87 25.92 15.77 25.64
N SER A 88 26.13 14.45 25.70
CA SER A 88 27.46 13.87 25.45
C SER A 88 27.89 14.03 23.99
N THR A 89 29.19 13.95 23.70
CA THR A 89 29.73 14.03 22.33
C THR A 89 29.12 12.96 21.43
N VAL A 90 29.05 11.71 21.91
CA VAL A 90 28.44 10.59 21.19
C VAL A 90 26.96 10.89 20.90
N ASN A 91 26.20 11.34 21.90
CA ASN A 91 24.78 11.63 21.70
C ASN A 91 24.56 12.83 20.76
N SER A 92 25.45 13.83 20.80
CA SER A 92 25.44 14.95 19.84
C SER A 92 25.60 14.44 18.41
N ALA A 93 26.59 13.57 18.17
CA ALA A 93 26.84 13.00 16.85
C ALA A 93 25.63 12.20 16.36
N VAL A 94 25.02 11.37 17.21
CA VAL A 94 23.81 10.61 16.84
C VAL A 94 22.63 11.54 16.53
N ILE A 95 22.39 12.60 17.32
CA ILE A 95 21.33 13.59 17.03
C ILE A 95 21.54 14.21 15.65
N LEU A 96 22.76 14.65 15.34
CA LEU A 96 23.06 15.28 14.05
C LEU A 96 22.89 14.30 12.89
N VAL A 97 23.37 13.05 13.03
CA VAL A 97 23.20 12.01 12.01
C VAL A 97 21.72 11.72 11.77
N VAL A 98 20.93 11.48 12.83
CA VAL A 98 19.50 11.19 12.70
C VAL A 98 18.74 12.40 12.15
N ALA A 99 19.13 13.63 12.50
CA ALA A 99 18.56 14.85 11.94
C ALA A 99 18.81 14.97 10.44
N VAL A 100 20.05 14.74 9.98
CA VAL A 100 20.42 14.77 8.56
C VAL A 100 19.70 13.66 7.79
N LEU A 101 19.69 12.43 8.32
CA LEU A 101 18.97 11.30 7.72
C LEU A 101 17.43 11.51 7.74
N GLY A 102 16.93 12.35 8.64
CA GLY A 102 15.53 12.77 8.70
C GLY A 102 15.11 13.71 7.57
N LEU A 103 16.04 14.42 6.92
CA LEU A 103 15.71 15.36 5.84
C LEU A 103 15.04 14.67 4.63
N PRO A 104 15.58 13.56 4.08
CA PRO A 104 14.85 12.74 3.11
C PRO A 104 13.49 12.26 3.64
N GLY A 105 13.40 11.95 4.94
CA GLY A 105 12.15 11.58 5.60
C GLY A 105 11.08 12.66 5.51
N GLY A 106 11.44 13.93 5.73
CA GLY A 106 10.54 15.07 5.56
C GLY A 106 9.99 15.21 4.14
N TYR A 107 10.86 15.08 3.13
CA TYR A 107 10.46 15.07 1.72
C TYR A 107 9.49 13.92 1.40
N LEU A 108 9.80 12.71 1.89
CA LEU A 108 8.96 11.52 1.69
C LEU A 108 7.61 11.64 2.42
N ILE A 109 7.56 12.26 3.59
CA ILE A 109 6.31 12.59 4.28
C ILE A 109 5.47 13.51 3.40
N GLY A 110 6.05 14.58 2.86
CA GLY A 110 5.36 15.48 1.93
C GLY A 110 4.76 14.73 0.74
N GLN A 111 5.56 13.89 0.08
CA GLN A 111 5.10 13.04 -1.02
C GLN A 111 3.97 12.08 -0.60
N ALA A 112 4.07 11.45 0.57
CA ALA A 112 3.04 10.54 1.07
C ALA A 112 1.74 11.26 1.48
N VAL A 113 1.83 12.51 1.93
CA VAL A 113 0.66 13.37 2.22
C VAL A 113 0.01 13.84 0.93
N THR A 114 0.78 14.36 -0.03
CA THR A 114 0.26 14.73 -1.36
C THR A 114 -0.40 13.53 -2.05
N GLY A 115 0.19 12.33 -1.91
CA GLY A 115 -0.38 11.09 -2.43
C GLY A 115 -1.75 10.70 -1.87
N ARG A 116 -2.24 11.40 -0.84
CA ARG A 116 -3.60 11.22 -0.29
C ARG A 116 -4.64 12.14 -0.91
N ILE A 117 -4.21 13.11 -1.70
CA ILE A 117 -5.07 14.08 -2.36
C ILE A 117 -5.48 13.47 -3.70
N LEU A 118 -6.79 13.37 -3.94
CA LEU A 118 -7.34 13.02 -5.23
C LEU A 118 -7.01 14.14 -6.23
N PRO A 119 -6.33 13.85 -7.35
CA PRO A 119 -5.99 14.89 -8.33
C PRO A 119 -7.23 15.46 -9.02
N ASP A 120 -7.13 16.72 -9.44
CA ASP A 120 -8.15 17.42 -10.23
C ASP A 120 -8.04 16.98 -11.71
N GLU A 121 -8.40 15.73 -11.94
CA GLU A 121 -8.39 15.04 -13.23
C GLU A 121 -9.69 14.24 -13.38
N THR A 122 -9.87 13.52 -14.50
CA THR A 122 -10.98 12.56 -14.60
C THR A 122 -10.87 11.48 -13.52
N VAL A 123 -11.94 11.35 -12.74
CA VAL A 123 -12.14 10.33 -11.71
C VAL A 123 -13.40 9.55 -12.05
N VAL A 124 -13.33 8.22 -11.93
CA VAL A 124 -14.48 7.34 -12.04
C VAL A 124 -14.79 6.71 -10.69
N ASP A 125 -16.06 6.51 -10.35
CA ASP A 125 -16.46 5.79 -9.14
C ASP A 125 -16.99 4.41 -9.49
N ILE A 126 -16.63 3.43 -8.67
CA ILE A 126 -17.09 2.05 -8.83
C ILE A 126 -17.61 1.50 -7.50
N ALA A 127 -18.49 0.51 -7.57
CA ALA A 127 -18.87 -0.25 -6.40
C ALA A 127 -17.71 -1.13 -5.91
N SER A 128 -17.78 -1.59 -4.65
CA SER A 128 -16.74 -2.50 -4.14
C SER A 128 -16.74 -3.84 -4.89
N PRO A 129 -15.60 -4.28 -5.47
CA PRO A 129 -15.48 -5.60 -6.09
C PRO A 129 -15.18 -6.70 -5.05
N LEU A 130 -15.33 -6.40 -3.76
CA LEU A 130 -14.86 -7.21 -2.65
C LEU A 130 -16.06 -7.65 -1.82
N PRO A 131 -16.19 -8.94 -1.42
CA PRO A 131 -17.23 -9.37 -0.49
C PRO A 131 -17.03 -8.79 0.92
N SER A 132 -17.98 -9.03 1.84
CA SER A 132 -17.86 -8.60 3.22
C SER A 132 -16.54 -9.03 3.88
N GLY A 133 -15.92 -8.10 4.61
CA GLY A 133 -14.67 -8.35 5.32
C GLY A 133 -13.78 -7.13 5.49
N HIS A 134 -12.53 -7.40 5.88
CA HIS A 134 -11.51 -6.38 6.13
C HIS A 134 -10.41 -6.49 5.07
N TYR A 135 -10.03 -5.34 4.52
CA TYR A 135 -9.04 -5.25 3.45
C TYR A 135 -8.06 -4.10 3.71
N LEU A 136 -6.85 -4.25 3.17
CA LEU A 136 -5.79 -3.25 3.23
C LEU A 136 -5.31 -2.92 1.83
N ILE A 137 -5.18 -1.63 1.55
CA ILE A 137 -4.62 -1.13 0.30
C ILE A 137 -3.10 -1.19 0.37
N ALA A 138 -2.50 -1.98 -0.50
CA ALA A 138 -1.05 -2.16 -0.60
C ALA A 138 -0.42 -1.07 -1.49
N HIS A 139 -1.02 -0.84 -2.64
CA HIS A 139 -0.66 0.21 -3.58
C HIS A 139 -1.92 1.03 -3.89
N GLY A 140 -1.78 2.34 -3.87
CA GLY A 140 -2.87 3.29 -4.08
C GLY A 140 -2.45 4.70 -3.65
N GLY A 141 -3.19 5.70 -4.12
CA GLY A 141 -2.84 7.11 -3.95
C GLY A 141 -2.13 7.71 -5.16
N SER A 142 -1.92 9.03 -5.10
CA SER A 142 -1.51 9.87 -6.22
C SER A 142 -0.02 10.22 -6.27
N SER A 143 0.81 9.60 -5.41
CA SER A 143 2.27 9.79 -5.41
C SER A 143 3.02 8.46 -5.57
N PRO A 144 4.14 8.43 -6.33
CA PRO A 144 4.97 7.25 -6.51
C PRO A 144 5.49 6.59 -5.22
N VAL A 145 5.54 7.33 -4.11
CA VAL A 145 6.02 6.80 -2.82
C VAL A 145 5.02 5.84 -2.18
N VAL A 146 3.72 6.04 -2.42
CA VAL A 146 2.61 5.20 -1.91
C VAL A 146 2.00 4.30 -2.99
N ASN A 147 2.13 4.67 -4.27
CA ASN A 147 1.65 3.87 -5.39
C ASN A 147 2.78 3.59 -6.39
N ALA A 148 3.19 2.33 -6.49
CA ALA A 148 4.31 1.96 -7.37
C ALA A 148 3.90 1.95 -8.85
N HIS A 149 2.60 1.80 -9.12
CA HIS A 149 2.05 1.73 -10.47
C HIS A 149 2.21 3.03 -11.24
N LEU A 150 2.28 4.19 -10.56
CA LEU A 150 2.49 5.49 -11.22
C LEU A 150 3.78 5.56 -12.04
N LYS A 151 4.73 4.64 -11.81
CA LYS A 151 5.92 4.50 -12.66
C LYS A 151 5.58 4.18 -14.11
N THR A 152 4.46 3.53 -14.40
CA THR A 152 4.05 3.21 -15.77
C THR A 152 3.47 4.42 -16.53
N LEU A 153 3.33 5.58 -15.88
CA LEU A 153 3.03 6.84 -16.57
C LEU A 153 4.21 7.33 -17.41
N ASP A 154 5.43 6.94 -17.06
CA ASP A 154 6.63 7.35 -17.79
C ASP A 154 6.70 6.68 -19.16
N GLN A 155 6.27 7.41 -20.18
CA GLN A 155 6.24 6.95 -21.57
C GLN A 155 7.62 6.84 -22.22
N ALA A 156 8.65 7.45 -21.61
CA ALA A 156 10.02 7.32 -22.08
C ALA A 156 10.54 5.89 -21.89
N VAL A 157 9.96 5.14 -20.95
CA VAL A 157 10.32 3.74 -20.70
C VAL A 157 9.43 2.80 -21.52
N GLU A 158 9.97 2.30 -22.63
CA GLU A 158 9.23 1.48 -23.61
C GLU A 158 8.51 0.28 -23.00
N ARG A 159 9.14 -0.43 -22.05
CA ARG A 159 8.53 -1.60 -21.40
C ARG A 159 7.24 -1.30 -20.62
N PHE A 160 6.95 -0.04 -20.29
CA PHE A 160 5.74 0.35 -19.57
C PHE A 160 4.56 0.62 -20.50
N ARG A 161 4.80 0.94 -21.77
CA ARG A 161 3.75 1.36 -22.72
C ARG A 161 2.61 0.33 -22.85
N PRO A 162 2.87 -0.99 -22.97
CA PRO A 162 1.80 -1.98 -23.10
C PRO A 162 0.93 -2.13 -21.83
N TRP A 163 1.39 -1.59 -20.71
CA TRP A 163 0.75 -1.77 -19.40
C TRP A 163 0.40 -0.43 -18.74
N ARG A 164 0.36 0.65 -19.54
CA ARG A 164 0.14 2.01 -19.04
C ARG A 164 -1.22 2.19 -18.37
N GLY A 165 -2.23 1.41 -18.73
CA GLY A 165 -3.57 1.48 -18.13
C GLY A 165 -3.55 1.25 -16.62
N GLN A 166 -2.60 0.46 -16.12
CA GLN A 166 -2.46 0.17 -14.70
C GLN A 166 -1.94 1.34 -13.86
N SER A 167 -1.51 2.45 -14.47
CA SER A 167 -0.73 3.48 -13.77
C SER A 167 -1.36 4.02 -12.48
N LYS A 168 -2.70 4.02 -12.41
CA LYS A 168 -3.49 4.51 -11.27
C LYS A 168 -4.16 3.36 -10.49
N ALA A 169 -3.60 2.15 -10.59
CA ALA A 169 -4.14 0.94 -9.98
C ALA A 169 -4.13 0.95 -8.46
N LEU A 170 -4.97 0.08 -7.91
CA LEU A 170 -5.01 -0.36 -6.52
C LEU A 170 -4.60 -1.82 -6.42
N ASP A 171 -3.75 -2.11 -5.44
CA ASP A 171 -3.49 -3.49 -5.00
C ASP A 171 -4.11 -3.70 -3.63
N ILE A 172 -4.92 -4.74 -3.48
CA ILE A 172 -5.75 -4.94 -2.28
C ILE A 172 -5.51 -6.32 -1.68
N PHE A 173 -5.18 -6.35 -0.39
CA PHE A 173 -5.09 -7.58 0.40
C PHE A 173 -6.33 -7.78 1.28
N LYS A 174 -6.78 -9.02 1.45
CA LYS A 174 -7.66 -9.37 2.56
C LYS A 174 -6.85 -9.51 3.85
N ILE A 175 -7.37 -8.94 4.93
CA ILE A 175 -6.76 -8.99 6.26
C ILE A 175 -7.76 -9.47 7.30
N THR A 176 -7.24 -9.94 8.43
CA THR A 176 -8.02 -10.07 9.66
C THR A 176 -8.29 -8.68 10.27
N PRO A 177 -9.25 -8.54 11.20
CA PRO A 177 -9.47 -7.28 11.93
C PRO A 177 -8.19 -6.75 12.61
N PHE A 178 -7.29 -7.64 13.01
CA PHE A 178 -6.01 -7.31 13.65
C PHE A 178 -4.87 -7.01 12.66
N GLY A 179 -5.11 -7.06 11.34
CA GLY A 179 -4.14 -6.67 10.31
C GLY A 179 -3.30 -7.81 9.74
N PHE A 180 -3.52 -9.06 10.13
CA PHE A 180 -2.80 -10.21 9.56
C PHE A 180 -3.40 -10.63 8.22
N HIS A 181 -2.56 -10.79 7.19
CA HIS A 181 -2.97 -11.18 5.83
C HIS A 181 -2.55 -12.60 5.44
N LYS A 182 -1.81 -13.31 6.29
CA LYS A 182 -1.31 -14.67 6.04
C LYS A 182 -1.05 -15.43 7.32
N THR A 183 -0.94 -16.76 7.21
CA THR A 183 -0.55 -17.64 8.31
C THR A 183 0.89 -18.11 8.11
N GLY A 184 1.76 -17.90 9.10
CA GLY A 184 3.19 -18.21 9.03
C GLY A 184 4.05 -17.05 8.50
N TRP A 185 5.38 -17.21 8.59
CA TRP A 185 6.33 -16.13 8.33
C TRP A 185 6.43 -15.73 6.85
N GLN A 186 6.79 -16.69 6.00
CA GLN A 186 6.91 -16.51 4.55
C GLN A 186 6.44 -17.78 3.84
N PRO A 187 5.14 -18.08 3.89
CA PRO A 187 4.62 -19.27 3.23
C PRO A 187 4.76 -19.15 1.71
N SER A 188 5.29 -20.18 1.07
CA SER A 188 5.36 -20.28 -0.40
C SER A 188 4.01 -20.66 -1.02
N ASN A 189 3.18 -21.39 -0.28
CA ASN A 189 1.85 -21.77 -0.74
C ASN A 189 0.90 -20.55 -0.68
N PRO A 190 0.33 -20.09 -1.82
CA PRO A 190 -0.57 -18.93 -1.86
C PRO A 190 -1.84 -19.15 -1.01
N ALA A 191 -2.30 -20.38 -0.83
CA ALA A 191 -3.46 -20.69 0.02
C ALA A 191 -3.27 -20.34 1.51
N ARG A 192 -2.04 -20.05 1.95
CA ARG A 192 -1.76 -19.55 3.31
C ARG A 192 -2.00 -18.05 3.47
N TYR A 193 -2.33 -17.34 2.39
CA TYR A 193 -2.71 -15.93 2.39
C TYR A 193 -4.24 -15.81 2.44
N ARG A 194 -4.74 -14.87 3.25
CA ARG A 194 -6.17 -14.62 3.44
C ARG A 194 -6.85 -14.12 2.16
N THR A 195 -6.08 -13.52 1.25
CA THR A 195 -6.55 -13.04 -0.04
C THR A 195 -6.88 -14.19 -1.01
N PHE A 196 -6.12 -15.28 -0.98
CA PHE A 196 -6.27 -16.33 -2.00
C PHE A 196 -7.63 -17.02 -1.90
N GLY A 197 -8.34 -17.15 -3.01
CA GLY A 197 -9.67 -17.75 -3.10
C GLY A 197 -10.82 -16.83 -2.67
N VAL A 198 -10.56 -15.57 -2.33
CA VAL A 198 -11.61 -14.59 -1.99
C VAL A 198 -12.40 -14.25 -3.25
N PRO A 199 -13.75 -14.28 -3.22
CA PRO A 199 -14.57 -13.87 -4.34
C PRO A 199 -14.25 -12.46 -4.84
N VAL A 200 -14.34 -12.27 -6.15
CA VAL A 200 -14.23 -10.97 -6.83
C VAL A 200 -15.55 -10.70 -7.53
N LEU A 201 -16.14 -9.54 -7.23
CA LEU A 201 -17.47 -9.15 -7.69
C LEU A 201 -17.37 -8.07 -8.77
N SER A 202 -18.37 -7.99 -9.64
CA SER A 202 -18.47 -6.92 -10.62
C SER A 202 -18.65 -5.57 -9.93
N PRO A 203 -17.78 -4.58 -10.19
CA PRO A 203 -17.86 -3.28 -9.55
C PRO A 203 -18.80 -2.29 -10.29
N CYS A 204 -19.34 -2.68 -11.44
CA CYS A 204 -20.27 -1.87 -12.23
C CYS A 204 -21.29 -2.77 -12.95
N ASN A 205 -22.38 -2.18 -13.42
CA ASN A 205 -23.21 -2.81 -14.45
C ASN A 205 -22.47 -2.65 -15.79
N GLY A 206 -22.40 -3.71 -16.59
CA GLY A 206 -21.58 -3.66 -17.78
C GLY A 206 -21.60 -4.95 -18.60
N GLU A 207 -20.62 -5.03 -19.50
CA GLU A 207 -20.35 -6.21 -20.32
C GLU A 207 -18.90 -6.66 -20.11
N VAL A 208 -18.67 -7.97 -20.08
CA VAL A 208 -17.31 -8.50 -20.08
C VAL A 208 -16.68 -8.29 -21.45
N ALA A 209 -15.77 -7.32 -21.56
CA ALA A 209 -15.15 -6.94 -22.82
C ALA A 209 -13.99 -7.87 -23.23
N LEU A 210 -13.22 -8.34 -22.25
CA LEU A 210 -12.08 -9.22 -22.46
C LEU A 210 -11.77 -9.98 -21.16
N LEU A 211 -11.27 -11.19 -21.29
CA LEU A 211 -10.74 -11.95 -20.16
C LEU A 211 -9.56 -12.82 -20.59
N ALA A 212 -8.79 -13.26 -19.59
CA ALA A 212 -7.82 -14.34 -19.73
C ALA A 212 -7.93 -15.25 -18.49
N ASP A 213 -8.01 -16.56 -18.72
CA ASP A 213 -7.98 -17.57 -17.67
C ASP A 213 -7.00 -18.72 -18.04
N GLY A 214 -6.75 -19.62 -17.09
CA GLY A 214 -5.93 -20.82 -17.26
C GLY A 214 -4.45 -20.64 -16.89
N ILE A 215 -3.98 -19.39 -16.69
CA ILE A 215 -2.62 -19.10 -16.24
C ILE A 215 -2.48 -19.56 -14.78
N ARG A 216 -1.43 -20.34 -14.51
CA ARG A 216 -1.20 -20.93 -13.20
C ARG A 216 -0.96 -19.89 -12.11
N ASP A 217 -1.46 -20.17 -10.91
CA ASP A 217 -1.05 -19.44 -9.72
C ASP A 217 0.40 -19.78 -9.35
N MET A 218 1.23 -18.76 -9.16
CA MET A 218 2.64 -18.96 -8.82
C MET A 218 2.82 -19.23 -7.33
N THR A 219 3.81 -20.05 -6.97
CA THR A 219 4.24 -20.15 -5.57
C THR A 219 4.90 -18.84 -5.15
N VAL A 220 4.61 -18.33 -3.96
CA VAL A 220 5.19 -17.09 -3.45
C VAL A 220 6.70 -17.27 -3.16
N PRO A 221 7.58 -16.33 -3.56
CA PRO A 221 7.32 -15.06 -4.24
C PRO A 221 7.61 -15.08 -5.76
N GLN A 222 7.54 -16.26 -6.40
CA GLN A 222 7.76 -16.38 -7.84
C GLN A 222 6.68 -15.59 -8.59
N MET A 223 7.08 -14.99 -9.70
CA MET A 223 6.23 -14.14 -10.55
C MET A 223 6.39 -14.59 -12.00
N ASP A 224 5.29 -14.60 -12.73
CA ASP A 224 5.30 -14.81 -14.18
C ASP A 224 5.29 -13.44 -14.88
N ARG A 225 6.41 -13.09 -15.48
CA ARG A 225 6.59 -11.79 -16.18
C ARG A 225 6.27 -11.86 -17.66
N ASP A 226 6.06 -13.05 -18.20
CA ASP A 226 5.60 -13.24 -19.57
C ASP A 226 4.09 -12.97 -19.63
N HIS A 227 3.36 -13.32 -18.56
CA HIS A 227 1.94 -13.03 -18.38
C HIS A 227 1.71 -11.97 -17.29
N MET A 228 2.12 -10.72 -17.52
CA MET A 228 2.15 -9.66 -16.50
C MET A 228 0.86 -9.53 -15.66
N ALA A 229 -0.32 -9.55 -16.28
CA ALA A 229 -1.61 -9.45 -15.58
C ALA A 229 -2.11 -10.78 -14.99
N GLY A 230 -1.55 -11.92 -15.39
CA GLY A 230 -2.08 -13.23 -15.05
C GLY A 230 -3.48 -13.43 -15.61
N ASN A 231 -4.34 -14.12 -14.86
CA ASN A 231 -5.76 -14.20 -15.18
C ASN A 231 -6.46 -12.89 -14.82
N TYR A 232 -7.32 -12.39 -15.69
CA TYR A 232 -8.03 -11.13 -15.46
C TYR A 232 -9.38 -11.09 -16.17
N VAL A 233 -10.23 -10.18 -15.71
CA VAL A 233 -11.48 -9.78 -16.38
C VAL A 233 -11.45 -8.27 -16.59
N ALA A 234 -11.77 -7.83 -17.80
CA ALA A 234 -11.99 -6.44 -18.16
C ALA A 234 -13.48 -6.21 -18.42
N ILE A 235 -14.11 -5.35 -17.63
CA ILE A 235 -15.53 -5.02 -17.75
C ILE A 235 -15.66 -3.64 -18.39
N ASP A 236 -16.46 -3.54 -19.44
CA ASP A 236 -16.94 -2.28 -19.98
C ASP A 236 -18.06 -1.72 -19.09
N CYS A 237 -17.76 -0.63 -18.39
CA CYS A 237 -18.71 0.09 -17.53
C CYS A 237 -19.40 1.26 -18.27
N GLY A 238 -19.30 1.33 -19.60
CA GLY A 238 -19.82 2.41 -20.45
C GLY A 238 -18.70 3.35 -20.90
N ASP A 239 -18.32 4.31 -20.05
CA ASP A 239 -17.33 5.34 -20.41
C ASP A 239 -15.87 4.92 -20.14
N PHE A 240 -15.69 3.81 -19.42
CA PHE A 240 -14.38 3.31 -19.00
C PHE A 240 -14.43 1.80 -18.78
N PHE A 241 -13.26 1.17 -18.81
CA PHE A 241 -13.07 -0.23 -18.49
C PHE A 241 -12.53 -0.38 -17.08
N VAL A 242 -12.95 -1.43 -16.37
CA VAL A 242 -12.37 -1.85 -15.10
C VAL A 242 -11.71 -3.21 -15.28
N ILE A 243 -10.43 -3.29 -14.95
CA ILE A 243 -9.62 -4.50 -15.08
C ILE A 243 -9.32 -5.05 -13.69
N LEU A 244 -9.72 -6.29 -13.45
CA LEU A 244 -9.49 -7.05 -12.23
C LEU A 244 -8.55 -8.21 -12.53
N ALA A 245 -7.34 -8.19 -11.99
CA ALA A 245 -6.23 -9.06 -12.41
C ALA A 245 -5.65 -9.90 -11.26
N HIS A 246 -4.68 -10.75 -11.61
CA HIS A 246 -4.09 -11.78 -10.73
C HIS A 246 -5.13 -12.77 -10.17
N LEU A 247 -6.18 -13.05 -10.94
CA LEU A 247 -7.25 -13.97 -10.54
C LEU A 247 -6.72 -15.41 -10.46
N ARG A 248 -7.37 -16.22 -9.63
CA ARG A 248 -7.00 -17.61 -9.38
C ARG A 248 -7.26 -18.44 -10.64
N GLN A 249 -6.34 -19.35 -10.94
CA GLN A 249 -6.43 -20.23 -12.11
C GLN A 249 -7.77 -20.97 -12.15
N GLY A 250 -8.49 -20.86 -13.26
CA GLY A 250 -9.73 -21.57 -13.53
C GLY A 250 -10.87 -21.15 -12.60
N SER A 251 -10.82 -19.93 -12.07
CA SER A 251 -11.85 -19.41 -11.16
C SER A 251 -12.83 -18.45 -11.81
N ILE A 252 -12.57 -17.99 -13.04
CA ILE A 252 -13.44 -17.06 -13.74
C ILE A 252 -14.72 -17.80 -14.16
N VAL A 253 -15.88 -17.22 -13.86
CA VAL A 253 -17.21 -17.85 -14.07
C VAL A 253 -18.07 -17.12 -15.11
N VAL A 254 -17.48 -16.16 -15.81
CA VAL A 254 -18.11 -15.35 -16.86
C VAL A 254 -17.36 -15.53 -18.16
N GLU A 255 -18.03 -15.24 -19.28
CA GLU A 255 -17.47 -15.28 -20.62
C GLU A 255 -17.47 -13.89 -21.26
N THR A 256 -16.66 -13.71 -22.32
CA THR A 256 -16.69 -12.47 -23.12
C THR A 256 -18.11 -12.25 -23.67
N ALA A 257 -18.54 -10.99 -23.68
CA ALA A 257 -19.88 -10.51 -24.03
C ALA A 257 -21.00 -10.79 -22.99
N ASP A 258 -20.69 -11.44 -21.86
CA ASP A 258 -21.67 -11.57 -20.77
C ASP A 258 -22.05 -10.21 -20.19
N LYS A 259 -23.35 -10.01 -19.97
CA LYS A 259 -23.86 -8.87 -19.20
C LYS A 259 -23.77 -9.17 -17.71
N VAL A 260 -23.12 -8.28 -16.97
CA VAL A 260 -22.95 -8.38 -15.53
C VAL A 260 -23.59 -7.19 -14.83
N LYS A 261 -24.13 -7.43 -13.64
CA LYS A 261 -24.61 -6.41 -12.72
C LYS A 261 -23.61 -6.21 -11.59
N THR A 262 -23.62 -5.03 -11.00
CA THR A 262 -22.85 -4.75 -9.78
C THR A 262 -23.13 -5.82 -8.72
N GLY A 263 -22.08 -6.45 -8.21
CA GLY A 263 -22.16 -7.51 -7.21
C GLY A 263 -22.16 -8.93 -7.76
N ASP A 264 -22.30 -9.13 -9.08
CA ASP A 264 -22.22 -10.46 -9.69
C ASP A 264 -20.82 -11.07 -9.50
N LEU A 265 -20.76 -12.39 -9.29
CA LEU A 265 -19.49 -13.09 -9.14
C LEU A 265 -18.75 -13.15 -10.47
N LEU A 266 -17.49 -12.72 -10.49
CA LEU A 266 -16.62 -12.81 -11.67
C LEU A 266 -15.63 -13.97 -11.55
N GLY A 267 -15.10 -14.18 -10.35
CA GLY A 267 -14.13 -15.23 -10.06
C GLY A 267 -13.53 -15.07 -8.67
N GLN A 268 -12.27 -15.48 -8.49
CA GLN A 268 -11.61 -15.43 -7.18
C GLN A 268 -10.21 -14.82 -7.28
N MET A 269 -9.77 -14.13 -6.22
CA MET A 269 -8.42 -13.59 -6.11
C MET A 269 -7.39 -14.72 -6.07
N GLY A 270 -6.32 -14.57 -6.84
CA GLY A 270 -5.27 -15.56 -6.99
C GLY A 270 -3.86 -15.00 -6.76
N ASN A 271 -2.91 -15.60 -7.47
CA ASN A 271 -1.50 -15.24 -7.52
C ASN A 271 -0.89 -15.54 -8.91
N SER A 272 -1.70 -15.45 -9.96
CA SER A 272 -1.23 -15.62 -11.34
C SER A 272 -0.52 -14.35 -11.84
N GLY A 273 0.37 -14.50 -12.83
CA GLY A 273 1.08 -13.39 -13.46
C GLY A 273 2.18 -12.76 -12.61
N ASN A 274 2.45 -11.47 -12.81
CA ASN A 274 3.54 -10.73 -12.15
C ASN A 274 3.14 -10.30 -10.71
N SER A 275 2.66 -11.27 -9.93
CA SER A 275 2.17 -11.08 -8.57
C SER A 275 3.11 -11.71 -7.55
N SER A 276 3.71 -10.88 -6.69
CA SER A 276 4.67 -11.37 -5.68
C SER A 276 4.02 -12.10 -4.51
N GLN A 277 2.73 -11.92 -4.28
CA GLN A 277 1.90 -12.61 -3.30
C GLN A 277 0.41 -12.31 -3.54
N PRO A 278 -0.52 -13.17 -3.08
CA PRO A 278 -1.94 -13.03 -3.40
C PRO A 278 -2.54 -11.65 -3.06
N HIS A 279 -3.04 -10.95 -4.07
CA HIS A 279 -3.81 -9.70 -3.99
C HIS A 279 -4.80 -9.61 -5.15
N LEU A 280 -5.76 -8.69 -5.03
CA LEU A 280 -6.48 -8.17 -6.19
C LEU A 280 -5.72 -6.95 -6.71
N HIS A 281 -5.31 -6.99 -7.99
CA HIS A 281 -4.94 -5.81 -8.75
C HIS A 281 -6.17 -5.29 -9.47
N LEU A 282 -6.42 -3.99 -9.36
CA LEU A 282 -7.60 -3.33 -9.91
C LEU A 282 -7.19 -1.99 -10.50
N HIS A 283 -7.59 -1.72 -11.74
CA HIS A 283 -7.48 -0.36 -12.29
C HIS A 283 -8.62 -0.04 -13.25
N ALA A 284 -8.75 1.24 -13.56
CA ALA A 284 -9.65 1.73 -14.57
C ALA A 284 -8.87 2.46 -15.67
N GLN A 285 -9.34 2.31 -16.90
CA GLN A 285 -8.76 2.96 -18.07
C GLN A 285 -9.83 3.34 -19.10
N LYS A 286 -9.53 4.32 -19.95
CA LYS A 286 -10.30 4.61 -21.15
C LYS A 286 -9.66 3.95 -22.37
N GLY A 287 -10.50 3.35 -23.20
CA GLY A 287 -10.08 2.59 -24.38
C GLY A 287 -9.52 1.21 -24.03
N LEU A 288 -9.64 0.30 -24.99
CA LEU A 288 -9.15 -1.08 -24.90
C LEU A 288 -8.46 -1.44 -26.24
N PRO A 289 -7.22 -0.96 -26.47
CA PRO A 289 -6.52 -1.18 -27.75
C PRO A 289 -6.38 -2.67 -28.07
N LEU A 290 -6.59 -3.07 -29.32
CA LEU A 290 -6.61 -4.49 -29.72
C LEU A 290 -5.26 -5.19 -29.52
N ASP A 291 -4.16 -4.48 -29.76
CA ASP A 291 -2.79 -4.98 -29.70
C ASP A 291 -2.21 -4.96 -28.28
N ALA A 292 -2.64 -4.01 -27.46
CA ALA A 292 -2.26 -3.91 -26.05
C ALA A 292 -3.46 -3.49 -25.19
N PRO A 293 -4.36 -4.43 -24.85
CA PRO A 293 -5.61 -4.11 -24.16
C PRO A 293 -5.42 -3.39 -22.82
N LEU A 294 -4.30 -3.61 -22.12
CA LEU A 294 -4.00 -3.00 -20.82
C LEU A 294 -3.17 -1.70 -20.92
N SER A 295 -3.08 -1.11 -22.12
CA SER A 295 -2.33 0.12 -22.39
C SER A 295 -3.19 1.39 -22.46
N GLY A 296 -4.50 1.26 -22.18
CA GLY A 296 -5.45 2.37 -22.27
C GLY A 296 -5.08 3.58 -21.40
N GLU A 297 -5.82 4.67 -21.57
CA GLU A 297 -5.58 5.88 -20.80
C GLU A 297 -5.97 5.67 -19.33
N PRO A 298 -5.03 5.71 -18.37
CA PRO A 298 -5.32 5.42 -16.97
C PRO A 298 -6.17 6.54 -16.36
N VAL A 299 -7.26 6.18 -15.71
CA VAL A 299 -8.13 7.12 -14.98
C VAL A 299 -8.02 6.90 -13.47
N TRP A 300 -8.20 7.96 -12.70
CA TRP A 300 -8.28 7.82 -11.24
C TRP A 300 -9.58 7.13 -10.89
N LEU A 301 -9.56 6.29 -9.85
CA LEU A 301 -10.77 5.63 -9.40
C LEU A 301 -11.00 5.80 -7.90
N THR A 302 -12.27 5.86 -7.53
CA THR A 302 -12.74 5.73 -6.16
C THR A 302 -13.57 4.46 -6.02
N ILE A 303 -13.60 3.90 -4.82
CA ILE A 303 -14.50 2.79 -4.48
C ILE A 303 -15.54 3.33 -3.50
N ASN A 304 -16.81 3.34 -3.89
CA ASN A 304 -17.91 3.93 -3.12
C ASN A 304 -17.58 5.37 -2.68
N ASN A 305 -17.14 6.21 -3.62
CA ASN A 305 -16.71 7.61 -3.44
C ASN A 305 -15.50 7.80 -2.49
N ARG A 306 -14.74 6.75 -2.20
CA ARG A 306 -13.52 6.84 -1.38
C ARG A 306 -12.29 6.74 -2.25
N PHE A 307 -11.44 7.77 -2.22
CA PHE A 307 -10.10 7.69 -2.75
C PHE A 307 -9.21 6.88 -1.80
N LEU A 308 -8.56 5.86 -2.35
CA LEU A 308 -7.87 4.85 -1.56
C LEU A 308 -6.37 4.93 -1.73
N VAL A 309 -5.68 5.01 -0.61
CA VAL A 309 -4.24 5.20 -0.52
C VAL A 309 -3.63 4.03 0.22
N ARG A 310 -2.36 3.70 -0.04
CA ARG A 310 -1.61 2.72 0.75
C ARG A 310 -1.91 2.83 2.26
N ASN A 311 -2.09 1.67 2.90
CA ASN A 311 -2.47 1.47 4.30
C ASN A 311 -3.89 1.93 4.68
N ASN A 312 -4.70 2.43 3.73
CA ASN A 312 -6.13 2.59 3.99
C ASN A 312 -6.75 1.22 4.24
N ARG A 313 -7.73 1.21 5.14
CA ARG A 313 -8.54 0.04 5.45
C ARG A 313 -9.91 0.20 4.83
N LEU A 314 -10.37 -0.88 4.20
CA LEU A 314 -11.74 -1.03 3.76
C LEU A 314 -12.41 -2.09 4.64
N GLN A 315 -13.51 -1.70 5.28
CA GLN A 315 -14.44 -2.63 5.88
C GLN A 315 -15.66 -2.66 4.97
N VAL A 316 -15.89 -3.79 4.31
CA VAL A 316 -17.04 -3.98 3.44
C VAL A 316 -18.10 -4.73 4.24
N VAL A 317 -19.30 -4.18 4.23
CA VAL A 317 -20.51 -4.73 4.86
C VAL A 317 -21.62 -4.60 3.83
N TYR A 318 -22.08 -5.73 3.31
CA TYR A 318 -23.32 -5.83 2.52
C TYR A 318 -24.49 -6.15 3.43
#